data_AF-A0A954W362-F1
#
_entry.id   AF-A0A954W362-F1
#
_cell.length_a   1.000
_cell.length_b   1.000
_cell.length_c   1.000
_cell.angle_alpha   90.00
_cell.angle_beta   90.00
_cell.angle_gamma   90.00
#
_symmetry.space_group_name_H-M   'P 1'
#
loop_
_entity.id
_entity.type
_entity.pdbx_description
1 polymer ?
#
loop_
_entity_poly.entity_id
_entity_poly.type
_entity_poly.pdbx_seq_one_letter_code
_entity_poly.pdbx_strand_id
1 'polypeptide(L)' 'MGILSDWNWALDGWIVAAGVLCAIASSLLGNFLVLGRMSMLGDAISHAVLPGLAAAFLISGSRNSIPMFLGAV' A
#
# COMPACT_ATOMS: atom_id res chain seq x y z
N MET A 1 -5.68 -8.40 30.28
CA MET A 1 -5.98 -9.57 29.43
C MET A 1 -7.39 -9.43 28.87
N GLY A 2 -7.56 -8.67 27.79
CA GLY A 2 -8.90 -8.37 27.24
C GLY A 2 -8.90 -7.91 25.78
N ILE A 3 -7.81 -8.13 25.04
CA ILE A 3 -7.71 -7.74 23.61
C ILE A 3 -8.15 -8.87 22.67
N LEU A 4 -8.32 -10.10 23.20
CA LEU A 4 -8.65 -11.29 22.42
C LEU A 4 -10.16 -11.60 22.42
N SER A 5 -10.95 -11.00 23.31
CA SER A 5 -12.39 -11.30 23.46
C SER A 5 -13.29 -10.53 22.50
N ASP A 6 -12.81 -9.44 21.91
CA ASP A 6 -13.56 -8.62 20.95
C ASP A 6 -13.21 -8.94 19.49
N TRP A 7 -12.57 -10.10 19.24
CA TRP A 7 -12.17 -10.54 17.90
C TRP A 7 -13.38 -10.85 17.04
N ASN A 8 -13.61 -10.00 16.05
CA ASN A 8 -14.64 -10.16 15.05
C ASN A 8 -14.03 -10.80 13.80
N TRP A 9 -14.13 -12.13 13.71
CA TRP A 9 -13.52 -12.95 12.65
C TRP A 9 -13.78 -12.45 11.23
N ALA A 10 -14.94 -11.83 10.98
CA ALA A 10 -15.28 -11.27 9.67
C ALA A 10 -14.43 -10.05 9.28
N LEU A 11 -14.00 -9.23 10.24
CA LEU A 11 -13.19 -8.02 9.98
C LEU A 11 -11.71 -8.30 10.26
N ASP A 12 -11.38 -8.84 11.43
CA ASP A 12 -10.00 -9.11 11.83
C ASP A 12 -9.35 -10.17 10.93
N GLY A 13 -10.11 -11.20 10.52
CA GLY A 13 -9.63 -12.20 9.57
C GLY A 13 -9.26 -11.60 8.22
N TRP A 14 -10.03 -10.63 7.74
CA TRP A 14 -9.75 -9.93 6.48
C TRP A 14 -8.60 -8.93 6.59
N ILE A 15 -8.48 -8.23 7.71
CA ILE A 15 -7.35 -7.34 8.00
C ILE A 15 -6.05 -8.15 8.06
N VAL A 16 -6.04 -9.29 8.76
CA VAL A 16 -4.87 -10.17 8.84
C VAL A 16 -4.55 -10.79 7.48
N ALA A 17 -5.54 -11.27 6.72
CA ALA A 17 -5.32 -11.81 5.38
C ALA A 17 -4.72 -10.76 4.43
N ALA A 18 -5.28 -9.55 4.41
CA ALA A 18 -4.76 -8.44 3.61
C ALA A 18 -3.34 -8.04 4.05
N GLY A 19 -3.08 -8.01 5.36
CA GLY A 19 -1.75 -7.74 5.92
C GLY A 19 -0.72 -8.79 5.49
N VAL A 20 -1.07 -10.07 5.53
CA VAL A 20 -0.20 -11.18 5.11
C VAL A 20 0.09 -11.10 3.61
N LEU A 21 -0.94 -10.90 2.78
CA LEU A 21 -0.78 -10.73 1.33
C LEU A 21 0.14 -9.55 0.99
N CYS A 22 -0.06 -8.41 1.66
CA CYS A 22 0.77 -7.21 1.49
C CYS A 22 2.22 -7.43 1.95
N ALA A 23 2.42 -8.09 3.09
CA ALA A 23 3.74 -8.41 3.62
C ALA A 23 4.52 -9.35 2.67
N ILE A 24 3.85 -10.36 2.11
CA ILE A 24 4.45 -11.27 1.13
C ILE A 24 4.85 -10.49 -0.12
N ALA A 25 3.97 -9.66 -0.68
CA ALA A 25 4.25 -8.86 -1.86
C ALA A 25 5.45 -7.91 -1.65
N SER A 26 5.51 -7.22 -0.50
CA SER A 26 6.60 -6.30 -0.15
C SER A 26 7.92 -7.04 0.10
N SER A 27 7.90 -8.17 0.80
CA SER A 27 9.10 -8.96 1.08
C SER A 27 9.70 -9.59 -0.19
N LEU A 28 8.85 -10.04 -1.13
CA LEU A 28 9.31 -10.61 -2.38
C LEU A 28 9.99 -9.54 -3.25
N LEU A 29 9.32 -8.38 -3.42
CA LEU A 29 9.88 -7.26 -4.18
C LEU A 29 11.17 -6.74 -3.54
N GLY A 30 11.23 -6.62 -2.21
CA GLY A 30 12.43 -6.20 -1.49
C GLY A 30 13.64 -7.11 -1.74
N ASN A 31 13.45 -8.43 -1.74
CA ASN A 31 14.53 -9.39 -2.00
C ASN A 31 15.06 -9.30 -3.44
N PHE A 32 14.15 -9.17 -4.43
CA PHE A 32 14.55 -8.99 -5.83
C PHE A 32 15.25 -7.64 -6.08
N LEU A 33 14.82 -6.57 -5.41
CA LEU A 33 15.45 -5.25 -5.52
C LEU A 33 16.87 -5.22 -4.94
N VAL A 34 17.11 -5.96 -3.84
CA VAL A 34 18.45 -6.10 -3.24
C VAL A 34 19.39 -6.90 -4.15
N LEU A 35 18.92 -8.05 -4.67
CA LEU A 35 19.71 -8.87 -5.59
C LEU A 35 20.01 -8.14 -6.91
N GLY A 36 19.09 -7.29 -7.38
CA GLY A 36 19.29 -6.45 -8.58
C GLY A 36 20.21 -5.25 -8.40
N ARG A 37 20.78 -5.02 -7.20
CA ARG A 37 21.53 -3.80 -6.82
C ARG A 37 20.75 -2.50 -7.05
N MET A 38 19.42 -2.56 -7.11
CA MET A 38 18.53 -1.40 -7.27
C MET A 38 17.93 -0.99 -5.92
N SER A 39 18.74 -0.95 -4.87
CA SER A 39 18.28 -0.68 -3.50
C SER A 39 17.64 0.72 -3.33
N MET A 40 17.94 1.68 -4.21
CA MET A 40 17.35 3.03 -4.18
C MET A 40 16.01 3.13 -4.91
N LEU A 41 15.53 2.07 -5.57
CA LEU A 41 14.28 2.12 -6.33
C LEU A 41 13.07 2.38 -5.41
N GLY A 42 13.04 1.78 -4.22
CA GLY A 42 11.95 1.98 -3.25
C GLY A 42 11.83 3.42 -2.74
N ASP A 43 12.97 4.11 -2.59
CA ASP A 43 13.03 5.50 -2.17
C ASP A 43 12.54 6.43 -3.30
N ALA A 44 13.00 6.19 -4.54
CA ALA A 44 12.55 6.92 -5.71
C ALA A 44 11.06 6.74 -6.02
N ILE A 45 10.52 5.52 -5.86
CA ILE A 45 9.09 5.25 -6.03
C ILE A 45 8.27 6.05 -5.03
N SER A 46 8.66 6.06 -3.75
CA SER A 46 7.94 6.80 -2.70
C SER A 46 7.93 8.31 -2.98
N HIS A 47 9.07 8.85 -3.43
CA HIS A 47 9.21 10.25 -3.81
C HIS A 47 8.41 10.65 -5.05
N ALA A 48 8.18 9.74 -6.01
CA ALA A 48 7.35 9.99 -7.18
C ALA A 48 5.84 9.80 -6.89
N VAL A 49 5.49 8.83 -6.04
CA VAL A 49 4.10 8.42 -5.80
C VAL A 49 3.37 9.37 -4.84
N LEU A 50 4.02 9.85 -3.77
CA LEU A 50 3.43 10.80 -2.81
C LEU A 50 2.88 12.09 -3.47
N PRO A 51 3.64 12.82 -4.32
CA PRO A 51 3.13 14.02 -4.99
C PRO A 51 2.07 13.70 -6.06
N GLY A 52 2.17 12.56 -6.74
CA GLY A 52 1.14 12.11 -7.71
C GLY A 52 -0.21 11.85 -7.06
N LEU A 53 -0.22 11.15 -5.91
CA LEU A 53 -1.41 10.94 -5.09
C LEU A 53 -1.99 12.26 -4.56
N ALA A 54 -1.14 13.19 -4.12
CA ALA A 54 -1.58 14.50 -3.66
C ALA A 54 -2.24 15.32 -4.78
N ALA A 55 -1.67 15.31 -5.99
CA ALA A 55 -2.23 15.98 -7.16
C ALA A 55 -3.59 15.36 -7.57
N ALA A 56 -3.69 14.03 -7.58
CA ALA A 56 -4.93 13.31 -7.87
C ALA A 56 -6.03 13.63 -6.83
N PHE A 57 -5.66 13.74 -5.55
CA PHE A 57 -6.59 14.11 -4.48
C PHE A 57 -7.13 15.54 -4.62
N LEU A 58 -6.25 16.50 -4.96
CA LEU A 58 -6.61 17.90 -5.13
C LEU A 58 -7.52 18.15 -6.34
N ILE A 59 -7.30 17.42 -7.44
CA ILE A 59 -8.14 17.51 -8.64
C ILE A 59 -9.50 16.83 -8.45
N SER A 60 -9.57 15.73 -7.67
CA SER A 60 -10.81 14.98 -7.54
C SER A 60 -11.86 15.68 -6.70
N GLY A 61 -11.51 16.45 -5.65
CA GLY A 61 -12.42 17.28 -4.84
C GLY A 61 -13.61 16.58 -4.15
N SER A 62 -13.87 15.32 -4.49
CA SER A 62 -14.92 14.42 -4.05
C SER A 62 -14.47 12.99 -4.33
N ARG A 63 -14.81 12.06 -3.42
CA ARG A 63 -14.28 10.68 -3.28
C ARG A 63 -14.70 9.71 -4.40
N ASN A 64 -14.66 10.09 -5.66
CA ASN A 64 -14.89 9.14 -6.74
C ASN A 64 -13.57 8.40 -7.03
N SER A 65 -13.56 7.07 -6.84
CA SER A 65 -12.34 6.24 -6.84
C SER A 65 -11.63 6.12 -8.20
N ILE A 66 -12.23 6.64 -9.27
CA ILE A 66 -11.79 6.43 -10.66
C ILE A 66 -10.63 7.37 -11.08
N PRO A 67 -10.67 8.70 -10.85
CA PRO A 67 -9.55 9.59 -11.17
C PRO A 67 -8.27 9.34 -10.35
N MET A 68 -8.39 8.74 -9.16
CA MET A 68 -7.24 8.45 -8.30
C MET A 68 -6.35 7.31 -8.84
N PHE A 69 -6.93 6.34 -9.57
CA PHE A 69 -6.17 5.29 -10.25
C PHE A 69 -5.48 5.78 -11.53
N LEU A 70 -6.04 6.79 -12.19
CA LEU A 70 -5.47 7.35 -13.42
C LEU A 70 -4.33 8.34 -13.17
N GLY A 71 -4.30 9.02 -12.02
CA GLY A 71 -3.20 9.91 -11.64
C GLY A 71 -1.97 9.21 -11.06
N ALA A 72 -2.04 7.90 -10.81
CA ALA A 72 -0.96 7.10 -10.23
C ALA A 72 -0.07 6.40 -11.28
N VAL A 73 -0.31 6.64 -12.58
CA VAL A 73 0.53 6.19 -13.71
C VAL A 73 1.11 7.39 -14.44
#